data_AF-A0A3C1NJ33-F1
#
_entry.id   AF-A0A3C1NJ33-F1
#
_cell.length_a   1.000
_cell.length_b   1.000
_cell.length_c   1.000
_cell.angle_alpha   90.00
_cell.angle_beta   90.00
_cell.angle_gamma   90.00
#
_symmetry.space_group_name_H-M   'P 1'
#
loop_
_entity.id
_entity.type
_entity.pdbx_description
1 polymer ?
#
loop_
_entity_poly.entity_id
_entity_poly.type
_entity_poly.pdbx_seq_one_letter_code
_entity_poly.pdbx_strand_id
1 'polypeptide(L)'
;MAAKHTITTILSGGFGIIAAIIGIINIGWGNDPFFGVFILLLSALFFSPVTGKIRQRTGIAFPIWAKILLAVFILWASLGVGELFDKVDMMLHDLSS
;
A
#
# COMPACT_ATOMS: atom_id res chain seq x y z
N MET A 1 2.89 -13.30 24.50
CA MET A 1 1.91 -13.14 23.40
C MET A 1 1.76 -11.69 22.91
N ALA A 2 1.93 -10.66 23.75
CA ALA A 2 1.81 -9.25 23.33
C ALA A 2 2.82 -8.82 22.24
N ALA A 3 4.09 -9.20 22.36
CA ALA A 3 5.14 -8.78 21.42
C ALA A 3 4.92 -9.24 19.97
N LYS A 4 4.39 -10.46 19.76
CA LYS A 4 4.13 -11.02 18.42
C LYS A 4 3.05 -10.23 17.67
N HIS A 5 2.07 -9.69 18.40
CA HIS A 5 1.00 -8.86 17.84
C HIS A 5 1.49 -7.43 17.53
N THR A 6 2.44 -6.92 18.31
CA THR A 6 3.07 -5.61 18.07
C THR A 6 3.96 -5.63 16.83
N ILE A 7 4.81 -6.64 16.66
CA ILE A 7 5.72 -6.75 15.50
C ILE A 7 4.95 -6.82 14.19
N THR A 8 3.92 -7.67 14.10
CA THR A 8 3.10 -7.79 12.88
C THR A 8 2.35 -6.51 12.56
N THR A 9 1.93 -5.76 13.58
CA THR A 9 1.27 -4.46 13.40
C THR A 9 2.23 -3.42 12.86
N ILE A 10 3.45 -3.36 13.39
CA ILE A 10 4.50 -2.44 12.92
C ILE A 10 4.91 -2.78 11.48
N LEU A 11 5.17 -4.05 11.18
CA LEU A 11 5.54 -4.49 9.83
C LEU A 11 4.42 -4.21 8.81
N SER A 12 3.18 -4.53 9.17
CA SER A 12 2.00 -4.23 8.36
C SER A 12 1.89 -2.73 8.13
N GLY A 13 1.99 -1.90 9.18
CA GLY A 13 1.93 -0.44 9.05
C GLY A 13 3.04 0.13 8.18
N GLY A 14 4.28 -0.35 8.33
CA GLY A 14 5.41 0.05 7.48
C GLY A 14 5.18 -0.28 6.01
N PHE A 15 4.68 -1.48 5.73
CA PHE A 15 4.30 -1.85 4.37
C PHE A 15 3.17 -0.97 3.82
N GLY A 16 2.17 -0.65 4.66
CA GLY A 16 1.09 0.27 4.32
C GLY A 16 1.61 1.65 3.92
N ILE A 17 2.62 2.17 4.62
CA ILE A 17 3.26 3.46 4.28
C ILE A 17 3.95 3.37 2.92
N ILE A 18 4.72 2.31 2.66
CA ILE A 18 5.38 2.11 1.36
C ILE A 18 4.35 2.04 0.24
N ALA A 19 3.29 1.24 0.42
CA ALA A 19 2.20 1.14 -0.55
C ALA A 19 1.49 2.49 -0.77
N ALA A 20 1.29 3.29 0.27
CA ALA A 20 0.70 4.62 0.14
C ALA A 20 1.59 5.56 -0.68
N ILE A 21 2.91 5.56 -0.44
CA ILE A 21 3.88 6.34 -1.22
C ILE A 21 3.83 5.93 -2.70
N ILE A 22 3.83 4.63 -2.98
CA ILE A 22 3.70 4.11 -4.35
C ILE A 22 2.41 4.61 -5.01
N GLY A 23 1.28 4.58 -4.28
CA GLY A 23 0.01 5.11 -4.76
C GLY A 23 0.10 6.61 -5.10
N ILE A 24 0.70 7.42 -4.23
CA ILE A 24 0.89 8.86 -4.44
C ILE A 24 1.75 9.14 -5.68
N ILE A 25 2.87 8.42 -5.85
CA ILE A 25 3.74 8.56 -7.02
C ILE A 25 2.96 8.22 -8.30
N ASN A 26 2.15 7.15 -8.27
CA ASN A 26 1.29 6.79 -9.40
C ASN A 26 0.18 7.80 -9.70
N ILE A 27 -0.29 8.56 -8.71
CA ILE A 27 -1.27 9.64 -8.92
C ILE A 27 -0.59 10.85 -9.59
N GLY A 28 0.61 11.23 -9.14
CA GLY A 28 1.29 12.44 -9.59
C GLY A 28 2.05 12.30 -10.91
N TRP A 29 2.74 11.17 -11.09
CA TRP A 29 3.68 10.93 -12.22
C TRP A 29 3.30 9.71 -13.05
N GLY A 30 2.11 9.14 -12.81
CA GLY A 30 1.62 7.99 -13.55
C GLY A 30 0.79 8.34 -14.78
N ASN A 31 0.75 7.39 -15.72
CA ASN A 31 -0.15 7.40 -16.86
C ASN A 31 -1.64 7.17 -16.48
N ASP A 32 -1.90 6.54 -15.33
CA ASP A 32 -3.24 6.30 -14.80
C ASP A 32 -3.35 6.71 -13.32
N PRO A 33 -3.88 7.91 -13.03
CA PRO A 33 -4.10 8.38 -11.68
C PRO A 33 -5.12 7.55 -10.89
N PHE A 34 -6.10 6.92 -11.56
CA PHE A 34 -7.09 6.07 -10.88
C PHE A 34 -6.46 4.80 -10.33
N PHE A 35 -5.49 4.23 -11.05
CA PHE A 35 -4.68 3.14 -10.54
C PHE A 35 -3.90 3.53 -9.28
N GLY A 36 -3.33 4.74 -9.26
CA GLY A 36 -2.64 5.27 -8.07
C GLY A 36 -3.58 5.45 -6.87
N VAL A 37 -4.79 5.99 -7.08
CA VAL A 37 -5.83 6.08 -6.04
C VAL A 37 -6.24 4.69 -5.54
N PHE A 38 -6.37 3.72 -6.44
CA PHE A 38 -6.68 2.34 -6.08
C PHE A 38 -5.61 1.73 -5.16
N ILE A 39 -4.32 1.88 -5.50
CA ILE A 39 -3.21 1.43 -4.63
C ILE A 39 -3.25 2.16 -3.28
N LEU A 40 -3.48 3.48 -3.28
CA LEU A 40 -3.57 4.27 -2.06
C LEU A 40 -4.69 3.76 -1.14
N LEU A 41 -5.86 3.42 -1.69
CA LEU A 41 -6.96 2.84 -0.94
C LEU A 41 -6.63 1.44 -0.41
N LEU A 42 -5.97 0.59 -1.21
CA LEU A 42 -5.52 -0.72 -0.75
C LEU A 42 -4.47 -0.63 0.37
N SER A 43 -3.61 0.40 0.35
CA SER A 43 -2.64 0.65 1.41
C SER A 43 -3.31 0.81 2.78
N ALA A 44 -4.54 1.34 2.83
CA ALA A 44 -5.30 1.52 4.05
C ALA A 44 -5.56 0.19 4.79
N LEU A 45 -5.67 -0.93 4.07
CA LEU A 45 -5.91 -2.26 4.63
C LEU A 45 -4.73 -2.82 5.44
N PHE A 46 -3.55 -2.22 5.32
CA PHE A 46 -2.40 -2.58 6.14
C PHE A 46 -2.42 -1.93 7.52
N PHE A 47 -3.23 -0.89 7.73
CA PHE A 47 -3.33 -0.22 9.02
C PHE A 47 -4.32 -0.94 9.94
N SER A 48 -3.87 -1.21 11.17
CA SER A 48 -4.68 -1.89 12.20
C SER A 48 -6.02 -1.18 12.49
N PRO A 49 -6.09 0.16 12.60
CA PRO A 49 -7.36 0.86 12.81
C PRO A 49 -8.41 0.61 11.71
N VAL A 50 -7.97 0.49 10.45
CA VAL A 50 -8.86 0.30 9.30
C VAL A 50 -9.42 -1.13 9.30
N THR A 51 -8.55 -2.13 9.43
CA THR A 51 -8.97 -3.54 9.53
C THR A 51 -9.82 -3.82 10.77
N GLY A 52 -9.58 -3.11 11.88
CA GLY A 52 -10.42 -3.14 13.07
C GLY A 52 -11.84 -2.61 12.82
N LYS A 53 -11.98 -1.47 12.13
CA LYS A 53 -13.30 -0.91 11.74
C LYS A 53 -14.05 -1.82 10.77
N ILE A 54 -13.33 -2.42 9.80
CA ILE A 54 -13.93 -3.39 8.86
C ILE A 54 -14.47 -4.58 9.64
N ARG A 55 -13.67 -5.18 10.53
CA ARG A 55 -14.11 -6.31 11.36
C ARG A 55 -15.33 -5.96 12.21
N GLN A 56 -15.40 -4.75 12.76
CA GLN A 56 -16.54 -4.31 13.56
C GLN A 56 -17.82 -4.20 12.72
N ARG A 57 -17.71 -3.81 11.44
CA ARG A 57 -18.84 -3.65 10.52
C ARG A 57 -19.29 -4.96 9.87
N THR A 58 -18.35 -5.82 9.49
CA THR A 58 -18.63 -7.04 8.70
C THR A 58 -18.55 -8.34 9.51
N GLY A 59 -17.98 -8.30 10.72
CA GLY A 59 -17.65 -9.49 11.51
C GLY A 59 -16.43 -10.27 11.00
N ILE A 60 -15.85 -9.89 9.85
CA ILE A 60 -14.77 -10.64 9.20
C ILE A 60 -13.41 -10.11 9.67
N ALA A 61 -12.60 -10.99 10.26
CA ALA A 61 -11.22 -10.68 10.60
C ALA A 61 -10.34 -10.72 9.33
N PHE A 62 -9.53 -9.69 9.12
CA PHE A 62 -8.61 -9.64 7.97
C PHE A 62 -7.37 -10.50 8.26
N PRO A 63 -7.21 -11.67 7.62
CA PRO A 63 -6.17 -12.62 7.99
C PRO A 63 -4.80 -12.17 7.46
N ILE A 64 -3.73 -12.63 8.11
CA ILE A 64 -2.34 -12.27 7.74
C ILE A 64 -2.01 -12.69 6.30
N TRP A 65 -2.46 -13.86 5.86
CA TRP A 65 -2.21 -14.33 4.48
C TRP A 65 -2.82 -13.40 3.43
N ALA A 66 -3.99 -12.79 3.71
CA ALA A 66 -4.62 -11.83 2.80
C ALA A 66 -3.79 -10.54 2.69
N LYS A 67 -3.16 -10.11 3.80
CA LYS A 67 -2.22 -8.98 3.77
C LYS A 67 -0.98 -9.29 2.94
N ILE A 68 -0.44 -10.51 3.05
CA ILE A 68 0.72 -10.93 2.26
C ILE A 68 0.35 -10.96 0.78
N LEU A 69 -0.79 -11.54 0.43
CA LEU A 69 -1.26 -11.58 -0.96
C LEU A 69 -1.47 -10.18 -1.52
N LEU A 70 -2.07 -9.28 -0.73
CA LEU A 70 -2.24 -7.88 -1.10
C LEU A 70 -0.90 -7.17 -1.27
N ALA A 71 0.08 -7.46 -0.41
CA ALA A 71 1.41 -6.86 -0.49
C ALA A 71 2.14 -7.27 -1.76
N VAL A 72 2.13 -8.57 -2.07
CA VAL A 72 2.69 -9.11 -3.32
C VAL A 72 1.97 -8.50 -4.52
N PHE A 73 0.64 -8.41 -4.49
CA PHE A 73 -0.13 -7.79 -5.56
C PHE A 73 0.27 -6.33 -5.81
N ILE A 74 0.36 -5.49 -4.77
CA ILE A 74 0.75 -4.08 -4.92
C ILE A 74 2.17 -3.96 -5.48
N LEU A 75 3.13 -4.73 -4.96
CA LEU A 75 4.50 -4.68 -5.45
C LEU A 75 4.59 -5.15 -6.91
N TRP A 76 3.97 -6.28 -7.24
CA TRP A 76 3.95 -6.79 -8.60
C TRP A 76 3.27 -5.82 -9.57
N ALA A 77 2.10 -5.29 -9.19
CA ALA A 77 1.35 -4.37 -10.03
C ALA A 77 2.11 -3.05 -10.22
N SER A 78 2.82 -2.56 -9.22
CA SER A 78 3.57 -1.29 -9.31
C SER A 78 4.90 -1.45 -10.04
N LEU A 79 5.64 -2.52 -9.75
CA LEU A 79 6.96 -2.76 -10.38
C LEU A 79 6.84 -3.29 -11.81
N GLY A 80 5.86 -4.17 -12.07
CA GLY A 80 5.72 -4.83 -13.36
C GLY A 80 4.83 -4.09 -14.36
N VAL A 81 3.70 -3.55 -13.91
CA VAL A 81 2.70 -2.91 -14.79
C VAL A 81 2.67 -1.40 -14.61
N GLY A 82 2.92 -0.93 -13.38
CA GLY A 82 2.84 0.46 -13.00
C GLY A 82 4.10 1.27 -13.30
N GLU A 83 5.12 0.70 -13.96
CA GLU A 83 6.34 1.40 -14.39
C GLU A 83 6.94 2.26 -13.26
N LEU A 84 6.92 1.75 -12.02
CA LEU A 84 7.20 2.57 -10.84
C LEU A 84 8.57 3.25 -10.90
N PHE A 85 9.59 2.59 -11.46
CA PHE A 85 10.93 3.17 -11.59
C PHE A 85 10.93 4.40 -12.49
N ASP A 86 10.32 4.31 -13.67
CA ASP A 86 10.22 5.45 -14.59
C ASP A 86 9.45 6.62 -13.95
N LYS A 87 8.41 6.32 -13.17
CA LYS A 87 7.63 7.34 -12.43
C LYS A 87 8.42 7.99 -11.30
N VAL A 88 9.27 7.22 -10.63
CA VAL A 88 10.19 7.76 -9.61
C VAL A 88 11.22 8.67 -10.29
N ASP A 89 11.76 8.28 -11.44
CA ASP A 89 12.72 9.09 -12.18
C ASP A 89 12.08 10.41 -12.66
N MET A 90 10.84 10.36 -13.16
CA MET A 90 10.07 11.57 -13.50
C MET A 90 9.85 12.48 -12.28
N MET A 91 9.49 11.92 -11.13
CA MET A 91 9.33 12.67 -9.88
C MET A 91 10.64 13.34 -9.45
N LEU A 92 11.77 12.64 -9.54
CA LEU A 92 13.07 13.19 -9.17
C LEU A 92 13.50 14.32 -10.11
N HIS A 93 13.22 14.19 -11.41
CA HIS A 93 13.49 15.25 -12.38
C HIS A 93 12.69 16.52 -12.05
N ASP A 94 11.39 16.41 -11.85
CA ASP A 94 10.50 17.55 -11.52
C ASP A 94 10.85 18.24 -10.20
N LEU A 95 11.36 17.49 -9.21
CA LEU A 95 11.79 18.07 -7.91
C LEU A 95 13.16 18.76 -7.99
N SER A 96 13.95 18.44 -9.02
CA SER A 96 15.31 18.97 -9.22
C SER A 96 15.36 20.21 -10.13
N SER A 97 14.27 20.47 -10.87
CA SER A 97 14.08 21.62 -11.76
C SER A 97 13.41 22.80 -11.06
#